data_AF-A0A529QWW4-F1
#
_entry.id   AF-A0A529QWW4-F1
#
_cell.length_a   1.000
_cell.length_b   1.000
_cell.length_c   1.000
_cell.angle_alpha   90.00
_cell.angle_beta   90.00
_cell.angle_gamma   90.00
#
_symmetry.space_group_name_H-M   'P 1'
#
loop_
_entity.id
_entity.type
_entity.pdbx_description
1 polymer ?
#
loop_
_entity_poly.entity_id
_entity_poly.type
_entity_poly.pdbx_seq_one_letter_code
_entity_poly.pdbx_strand_id
1 'polypeptide(L)'
;MIRRAAREKWRVRKHLFDLDDNGFGRAVYAVETPARIYSLVAFSTPLDDEKRSDRVIAQAWDTSYVLYDGLPDTADIARLEANAPLQEAGRYTRSELVLARANKSVRLFEDVAIALAQGQQPDEEQLLGVGYLLRTTAVYGNGKFGIADRDEISSRPELAGSFQAEMLTVWLIRSFTLDLVDHIARRRNPAGAAKLAPDLRRALGVGNATGLGMAPFLVRHPLLTHSWFLARETALARVRAEPH
;
A
#
# COMPACT_ATOMS: atom_id res chain seq x y z
N MET A 1 2.52 -14.02 -3.22
CA MET A 1 1.38 -13.28 -3.78
C MET A 1 1.36 -13.18 -5.31
N ILE A 2 2.12 -12.30 -5.97
CA ILE A 2 1.90 -11.92 -7.39
C ILE A 2 1.90 -13.10 -8.38
N ARG A 3 2.83 -14.05 -8.23
CA ARG A 3 2.84 -15.29 -9.06
C ARG A 3 1.54 -16.09 -8.93
N ARG A 4 0.97 -16.14 -7.73
CA ARG A 4 -0.33 -16.80 -7.48
C ARG A 4 -1.45 -16.01 -8.13
N ALA A 5 -1.50 -14.69 -7.92
CA ALA A 5 -2.50 -13.82 -8.52
C ALA A 5 -2.53 -13.93 -10.06
N ALA A 6 -1.36 -14.00 -10.69
CA ALA A 6 -1.24 -14.22 -12.13
C ALA A 6 -1.74 -15.61 -12.56
N ARG A 7 -1.29 -16.68 -11.88
CA ARG A 7 -1.69 -18.07 -12.18
C ARG A 7 -3.21 -18.28 -12.01
N GLU A 8 -3.78 -17.71 -10.96
CA GLU A 8 -5.20 -17.80 -10.62
C GLU A 8 -6.04 -16.71 -11.30
N LYS A 9 -5.42 -15.88 -12.14
CA LYS A 9 -6.08 -14.81 -12.91
C LYS A 9 -6.96 -13.90 -12.05
N TRP A 10 -6.43 -13.48 -10.90
CA TRP A 10 -7.15 -12.56 -10.01
C TRP A 10 -7.50 -11.28 -10.77
N ARG A 11 -8.72 -10.79 -10.56
CA ARG A 11 -9.20 -9.56 -11.19
C ARG A 11 -9.09 -8.42 -10.22
N VAL A 12 -8.47 -7.33 -10.65
CA VAL A 12 -8.41 -6.09 -9.87
C VAL A 12 -9.20 -5.02 -10.59
N ARG A 13 -10.12 -4.39 -9.86
CA ARG A 13 -10.93 -3.29 -10.39
C ARG A 13 -11.03 -2.15 -9.40
N LYS A 14 -11.11 -0.94 -9.93
CA LYS A 14 -11.55 0.23 -9.16
C LYS A 14 -13.05 0.14 -9.00
N HIS A 15 -13.50 -0.23 -7.81
CA HIS A 15 -14.92 -0.32 -7.48
C HIS A 15 -15.53 1.05 -7.24
N LEU A 16 -14.79 1.93 -6.56
CA LEU A 16 -15.13 3.32 -6.31
C LEU A 16 -13.88 4.18 -6.53
N PHE A 17 -14.04 5.34 -7.14
CA PHE A 17 -12.99 6.35 -7.26
C PHE A 17 -13.64 7.73 -7.26
N ASP A 18 -13.95 8.20 -6.06
CA ASP A 18 -14.70 9.42 -5.77
C ASP A 18 -13.75 10.41 -5.06
N LEU A 19 -12.94 11.07 -5.87
CA LEU A 19 -11.98 12.08 -5.44
C LEU A 19 -12.32 13.42 -6.08
N ASP A 20 -12.20 14.49 -5.29
CA ASP A 20 -12.35 15.87 -5.75
C ASP A 20 -11.18 16.32 -6.65
N ASP A 21 -11.19 17.59 -7.02
CA ASP A 21 -10.19 18.20 -7.91
C ASP A 21 -8.77 18.20 -7.34
N ASN A 22 -8.68 18.17 -6.02
CA ASN A 22 -7.42 18.16 -5.28
C ASN A 22 -6.97 16.72 -4.92
N GLY A 23 -7.77 15.71 -5.29
CA GLY A 23 -7.51 14.31 -5.02
C GLY A 23 -7.94 13.86 -3.62
N PHE A 24 -8.80 14.60 -2.93
CA PHE A 24 -9.36 14.23 -1.63
C PHE A 24 -10.68 13.49 -1.78
N GLY A 25 -10.93 12.50 -0.93
CA GLY A 25 -12.13 11.68 -0.98
C GLY A 25 -11.84 10.20 -0.76
N ARG A 26 -12.58 9.34 -1.47
CA ARG A 26 -12.67 7.90 -1.23
C ARG A 26 -12.34 7.11 -2.49
N ALA A 27 -11.56 6.05 -2.36
CA ALA A 27 -11.37 5.08 -3.42
C ALA A 27 -11.45 3.65 -2.88
N VAL A 28 -12.01 2.73 -3.68
CA VAL A 28 -12.09 1.31 -3.34
C VAL A 28 -11.52 0.48 -4.49
N TYR A 29 -10.51 -0.34 -4.18
CA TYR A 29 -9.92 -1.30 -5.12
C TYR A 29 -10.30 -2.70 -4.70
N ALA A 30 -11.13 -3.37 -5.50
CA ALA A 30 -11.54 -4.75 -5.26
C ALA A 30 -10.62 -5.73 -5.99
N VAL A 31 -10.20 -6.78 -5.28
CA VAL A 31 -9.41 -7.91 -5.77
C VAL A 31 -10.26 -9.16 -5.65
N GLU A 32 -10.69 -9.67 -6.80
CA GLU A 32 -11.47 -10.90 -6.92
C GLU A 32 -10.50 -12.07 -7.12
N THR A 33 -10.44 -12.94 -6.13
CA THR A 33 -9.77 -14.26 -6.20
C THR A 33 -10.80 -15.32 -6.60
N PRO A 34 -10.39 -16.57 -6.89
CA PRO A 34 -11.35 -17.64 -7.17
C PRO A 34 -12.32 -17.95 -6.03
N ALA A 35 -11.96 -17.63 -4.78
CA ALA A 35 -12.74 -18.00 -3.60
C ALA A 35 -13.34 -16.81 -2.85
N ARG A 36 -12.75 -15.61 -2.96
CA ARG A 36 -13.04 -14.44 -2.11
C ARG A 36 -12.79 -13.12 -2.82
N ILE A 37 -13.39 -12.06 -2.29
CA ILE A 37 -13.11 -10.67 -2.66
C ILE A 37 -12.39 -10.01 -1.49
N TYR A 38 -11.36 -9.23 -1.78
CA TYR A 38 -10.72 -8.33 -0.82
C TYR A 38 -10.76 -6.91 -1.36
N SER A 39 -11.01 -5.92 -0.51
CA SER A 39 -11.10 -4.52 -0.95
C SER A 39 -10.15 -3.63 -0.18
N LEU A 40 -9.31 -2.86 -0.88
CA LEU A 40 -8.63 -1.73 -0.26
C LEU A 40 -9.59 -0.54 -0.26
N VAL A 41 -10.00 -0.08 0.92
CA VAL A 41 -10.66 1.21 1.11
C VAL A 41 -9.60 2.24 1.41
N ALA A 42 -9.50 3.27 0.58
CA ALA A 42 -8.53 4.35 0.67
C ALA A 42 -9.26 5.67 0.90
N PHE A 43 -8.80 6.42 1.91
CA PHE A 43 -9.24 7.77 2.18
C PHE A 43 -8.07 8.72 1.94
N SER A 44 -8.28 9.77 1.14
CA SER A 44 -7.33 10.88 1.03
C SER A 44 -7.95 12.14 1.59
N THR A 45 -7.25 12.75 2.53
CA THR A 45 -7.73 13.92 3.28
C THR A 45 -6.74 15.07 3.15
N PRO A 46 -7.22 16.33 3.18
CA PRO A 46 -6.33 17.47 3.24
C PRO A 46 -5.48 17.41 4.51
N LEU A 47 -4.20 17.75 4.33
CA LEU A 47 -3.23 17.85 5.42
C LEU A 47 -2.37 19.09 5.18
N ASP A 48 -2.33 19.98 6.17
CA ASP A 48 -1.47 21.17 6.14
C ASP A 48 0.00 20.75 5.99
N ASP A 49 0.75 21.46 5.15
CA ASP A 49 2.14 21.14 4.84
C ASP A 49 3.03 21.06 6.09
N GLU A 50 2.79 21.94 7.07
CA GLU A 50 3.52 21.98 8.34
C GLU A 50 3.30 20.73 9.21
N LYS A 51 2.18 20.03 9.01
CA LYS A 51 1.84 18.78 9.71
C LYS A 51 2.34 17.55 8.95
N ARG A 52 2.80 17.71 7.70
CA ARG A 52 3.28 16.60 6.88
C ARG A 52 4.67 16.17 7.31
N SER A 53 4.82 14.89 7.64
CA SER A 53 6.10 14.32 8.01
C SER A 53 6.27 12.90 7.47
N ASP A 54 7.43 12.61 6.89
CA ASP A 54 7.79 11.26 6.44
C ASP A 54 8.23 10.33 7.59
N ARG A 55 8.12 10.78 8.84
CA ARG A 55 8.58 10.04 10.03
C ARG A 55 7.48 9.18 10.62
N VAL A 56 7.88 8.08 11.27
CA VAL A 56 6.96 7.15 11.95
C VAL A 56 6.13 7.81 13.07
N ILE A 57 6.64 8.91 13.63
CA ILE A 57 6.00 9.69 14.71
C ILE A 57 4.99 10.73 14.21
N ALA A 58 4.67 10.76 12.91
CA ALA A 58 3.67 11.66 12.36
C ALA A 58 2.31 11.46 13.05
N GLN A 59 1.71 12.56 13.50
CA GLN A 59 0.42 12.58 14.19
C GLN A 59 -0.78 12.79 13.24
N ALA A 60 -0.51 13.09 11.97
CA ALA A 60 -1.52 13.28 10.94
C ALA A 60 -1.00 12.74 9.62
N TRP A 61 -1.94 12.34 8.74
CA TRP A 61 -1.61 11.67 7.48
C TRP A 61 -2.42 12.16 6.29
N ASP A 62 -1.81 12.21 5.10
CA ASP A 62 -2.51 12.54 3.85
C ASP A 62 -3.52 11.46 3.46
N THR A 63 -3.23 10.22 3.83
CA THR A 63 -4.01 9.06 3.41
C THR A 63 -4.08 7.98 4.48
N SER A 64 -5.24 7.34 4.58
CA SER A 64 -5.47 6.16 5.43
C SER A 64 -6.12 5.03 4.63
N TYR A 65 -5.85 3.79 5.04
CA TYR A 65 -6.20 2.61 4.28
C TYR A 65 -6.67 1.49 5.16
N VAL A 66 -7.64 0.74 4.64
CA VAL A 66 -8.15 -0.49 5.25
C VAL A 66 -8.21 -1.56 4.18
N LEU A 67 -7.54 -2.70 4.42
CA LEU A 67 -7.83 -3.92 3.67
C LEU A 67 -9.04 -4.58 4.32
N TYR A 68 -10.12 -4.69 3.56
CA TYR A 68 -11.41 -5.21 3.98
C TYR A 68 -11.67 -6.58 3.36
N ASP A 69 -12.26 -7.49 4.13
CA ASP A 69 -12.69 -8.82 3.73
C ASP A 69 -14.08 -8.75 3.07
N GLY A 70 -14.10 -8.84 1.74
CA GLY A 70 -15.31 -8.66 0.94
C GLY A 70 -15.35 -7.34 0.17
N LEU A 71 -16.55 -6.93 -0.19
CA LEU A 71 -16.85 -5.68 -0.88
C LEU A 71 -17.66 -4.79 0.09
N PRO A 72 -17.11 -3.67 0.58
CA PRO A 72 -17.79 -2.83 1.56
C PRO A 72 -18.94 -2.08 0.90
N ASP A 73 -20.06 -1.97 1.62
CA ASP A 73 -21.17 -1.11 1.22
C ASP A 73 -20.93 0.36 1.63
N THR A 74 -21.90 1.23 1.35
CA THR A 74 -21.80 2.66 1.70
C THR A 74 -21.72 2.89 3.21
N ALA A 75 -22.39 2.08 4.03
CA ALA A 75 -22.37 2.21 5.48
C ALA A 75 -21.00 1.78 6.05
N ASP A 76 -20.43 0.71 5.52
CA ASP A 76 -19.07 0.28 5.82
C ASP A 76 -18.06 1.35 5.47
N ILE A 77 -18.12 1.93 4.25
CA ILE A 77 -17.20 2.99 3.83
C ILE A 77 -17.29 4.20 4.75
N ALA A 78 -18.51 4.66 5.09
CA ALA A 78 -18.71 5.78 6.00
C ALA A 78 -18.18 5.50 7.41
N ARG A 79 -18.40 4.29 7.94
CA ARG A 79 -17.84 3.86 9.23
C ARG A 79 -16.32 3.85 9.18
N LEU A 80 -15.73 3.29 8.13
CA LEU A 80 -14.27 3.21 7.99
C LEU A 80 -13.65 4.60 7.82
N GLU A 81 -14.31 5.52 7.14
CA GLU A 81 -13.84 6.91 6.99
C GLU A 81 -13.73 7.61 8.35
N ALA A 82 -14.71 7.40 9.23
CA ALA A 82 -14.72 7.96 10.57
C ALA A 82 -13.70 7.30 11.52
N ASN A 83 -13.24 6.07 11.24
CA ASN A 83 -12.43 5.28 12.17
C ASN A 83 -10.98 5.08 11.75
N ALA A 84 -10.70 4.87 10.45
CA ALA A 84 -9.37 4.59 9.94
C ALA A 84 -8.33 5.67 10.29
N PRO A 85 -8.66 6.99 10.27
CA PRO A 85 -7.74 8.02 10.73
C PRO A 85 -7.46 7.97 12.24
N LEU A 86 -8.39 7.46 13.06
CA LEU A 86 -8.26 7.49 14.52
C LEU A 86 -7.32 6.41 15.08
N GLN A 87 -6.98 5.38 14.31
CA GLN A 87 -6.10 4.27 14.70
C GLN A 87 -6.50 3.64 16.05
N GLU A 88 -5.69 3.78 17.11
CA GLU A 88 -5.93 3.26 18.47
C GLU A 88 -7.29 3.70 19.02
N ALA A 89 -7.73 4.91 18.67
CA ALA A 89 -9.01 5.45 19.11
C ALA A 89 -10.18 5.01 18.22
N GLY A 90 -9.91 4.43 17.04
CA GLY A 90 -10.91 3.91 16.11
C GLY A 90 -11.56 2.61 16.60
N ARG A 91 -12.64 2.22 15.93
CA ARG A 91 -13.37 0.96 16.17
C ARG A 91 -13.47 0.18 14.88
N TYR A 92 -13.04 -1.07 14.96
CA TYR A 92 -12.98 -2.01 13.85
C TYR A 92 -13.69 -3.31 14.21
N THR A 93 -13.86 -4.12 13.18
CA THR A 93 -14.55 -5.40 13.17
C THR A 93 -13.62 -6.45 12.57
N ARG A 94 -14.10 -7.69 12.52
CA ARG A 94 -13.37 -8.82 11.90
C ARG A 94 -13.28 -8.71 10.38
N SER A 95 -14.03 -7.81 9.74
CA SER A 95 -13.93 -7.57 8.30
C SER A 95 -12.72 -6.72 7.93
N GLU A 96 -12.14 -5.98 8.88
CA GLU A 96 -10.90 -5.24 8.63
C GLU A 96 -9.70 -6.15 8.89
N LEU A 97 -8.85 -6.33 7.89
CA LEU A 97 -7.70 -7.26 7.94
C LEU A 97 -6.38 -6.54 8.19
N VAL A 98 -6.21 -5.37 7.57
CA VAL A 98 -4.99 -4.57 7.65
C VAL A 98 -5.35 -3.10 7.67
N LEU A 99 -4.67 -2.33 8.51
CA LEU A 99 -4.72 -0.87 8.54
C LEU A 99 -3.38 -0.29 8.13
N ALA A 100 -3.41 0.74 7.30
CA ALA A 100 -2.20 1.46 6.92
C ALA A 100 -2.49 2.95 6.78
N ARG A 101 -1.41 3.73 6.78
CA ARG A 101 -1.46 5.19 6.66
C ARG A 101 -0.20 5.66 5.93
N ALA A 102 -0.33 6.69 5.11
CA ALA A 102 0.79 7.19 4.31
C ALA A 102 0.73 8.70 4.10
N ASN A 103 1.92 9.27 3.90
CA ASN A 103 2.11 10.68 3.54
C ASN A 103 2.67 10.81 2.14
N LYS A 104 2.23 11.85 1.44
CA LYS A 104 2.76 12.24 0.13
C LYS A 104 4.23 12.59 0.29
N SER A 105 5.06 12.12 -0.63
CA SER A 105 6.46 12.47 -0.68
C SER A 105 6.59 13.97 -0.89
N VAL A 106 7.09 14.69 0.11
CA VAL A 106 7.38 16.13 0.02
C VAL A 106 8.42 16.45 -1.05
N ARG A 107 9.16 15.43 -1.52
CA ARG A 107 10.26 15.58 -2.50
C ARG A 107 9.84 15.41 -3.95
N LEU A 108 8.71 14.77 -4.22
CA LEU A 108 8.38 14.33 -5.59
C LEU A 108 6.91 14.40 -5.95
N PHE A 109 5.99 14.30 -5.00
CA PHE A 109 4.58 14.11 -5.35
C PHE A 109 4.05 15.28 -6.19
N GLU A 110 4.33 16.50 -5.76
CA GLU A 110 3.89 17.73 -6.43
C GLU A 110 4.59 17.93 -7.78
N ASP A 111 5.91 17.73 -7.84
CA ASP A 111 6.69 17.87 -9.08
C ASP A 111 6.19 16.91 -10.17
N VAL A 112 5.88 15.66 -9.79
CA VAL A 112 5.29 14.69 -10.72
C VAL A 112 3.89 15.12 -11.16
N ALA A 113 3.05 15.60 -10.25
CA ALA A 113 1.72 16.09 -10.59
C ALA A 113 1.77 17.29 -11.56
N ILE A 114 2.73 18.21 -11.37
CA ILE A 114 2.97 19.36 -12.25
C ILE A 114 3.43 18.91 -13.63
N ALA A 115 4.46 18.06 -13.72
CA ALA A 115 4.98 17.58 -14.99
C ALA A 115 3.90 16.88 -15.81
N LEU A 116 3.13 15.98 -15.17
CA LEU A 116 2.03 15.29 -15.83
C LEU A 116 0.92 16.27 -16.26
N ALA A 117 0.57 17.26 -15.45
CA ALA A 117 -0.42 18.28 -15.82
C ALA A 117 0.03 19.12 -17.03
N GLN A 118 1.33 19.31 -17.22
CA GLN A 118 1.92 19.99 -18.38
C GLN A 118 2.02 19.08 -19.62
N GLY A 119 1.56 17.83 -19.55
CA GLY A 119 1.66 16.87 -20.64
C GLY A 119 3.04 16.23 -20.78
N GLN A 120 3.90 16.36 -19.78
CA GLN A 120 5.27 15.88 -19.77
C GLN A 120 5.44 14.69 -18.81
N GLN A 121 6.54 13.94 -18.96
CA GLN A 121 6.95 12.95 -17.96
C GLN A 121 7.88 13.60 -16.93
N PRO A 122 7.85 13.16 -15.66
CA PRO A 122 8.81 13.62 -14.66
C PRO A 122 10.22 13.14 -14.99
N ASP A 123 11.22 13.79 -14.38
CA ASP A 123 12.62 13.37 -14.47
C ASP A 123 12.80 11.95 -13.90
N GLU A 124 13.29 11.04 -14.75
CA GLU A 124 13.41 9.63 -14.40
C GLU A 124 14.46 9.39 -13.31
N GLU A 125 15.60 10.07 -13.36
CA GLU A 125 16.68 9.89 -12.40
C GLU A 125 16.24 10.31 -10.99
N GLN A 126 15.59 11.47 -10.87
CA GLN A 126 15.02 11.94 -9.61
C GLN A 126 13.92 11.01 -9.10
N LEU A 127 13.01 10.59 -9.99
CA LEU A 127 11.91 9.70 -9.63
C LEU A 127 12.43 8.36 -9.10
N LEU A 128 13.42 7.76 -9.76
CA LEU A 128 14.03 6.49 -9.37
C LEU A 128 14.95 6.62 -8.15
N GLY A 129 15.61 7.77 -7.98
CA GLY A 129 16.44 8.04 -6.82
C GLY A 129 15.67 8.04 -5.49
N VAL A 130 14.38 8.41 -5.51
CA VAL A 130 13.49 8.31 -4.33
C VAL A 130 12.66 7.03 -4.36
N GLY A 131 12.11 6.65 -5.51
CA GLY A 131 11.43 5.37 -5.73
C GLY A 131 9.99 5.26 -5.20
N TYR A 132 9.40 6.33 -4.66
CA TYR A 132 8.01 6.35 -4.19
C TYR A 132 7.39 7.75 -4.24
N LEU A 133 6.06 7.80 -4.37
CA LEU A 133 5.27 9.04 -4.26
C LEU A 133 4.46 9.10 -2.96
N LEU A 134 4.13 7.95 -2.38
CA LEU A 134 3.56 7.83 -1.04
C LEU A 134 4.47 6.98 -0.16
N ARG A 135 4.63 7.40 1.09
CA ARG A 135 5.39 6.66 2.11
C ARG A 135 4.47 6.21 3.22
N THR A 136 4.29 4.90 3.37
CA THR A 136 3.55 4.35 4.51
C THR A 136 4.34 4.57 5.79
N THR A 137 3.69 5.12 6.81
CA THR A 137 4.30 5.24 8.15
C THR A 137 4.06 4.01 9.00
N ALA A 138 3.06 3.19 8.65
CA ALA A 138 2.85 1.87 9.21
C ALA A 138 1.92 1.01 8.34
N VAL A 139 2.04 -0.30 8.51
CA VAL A 139 1.11 -1.32 8.02
C VAL A 139 0.87 -2.29 9.16
N TYR A 140 -0.36 -2.35 9.66
CA TYR A 140 -0.75 -3.08 10.86
C TYR A 140 -1.72 -4.20 10.49
N GLY A 141 -1.38 -5.43 10.85
CA GLY A 141 -2.26 -6.59 10.77
C GLY A 141 -2.35 -7.31 12.12
N ASN A 142 -2.90 -8.53 12.09
CA ASN A 142 -2.84 -9.49 13.18
C ASN A 142 -3.41 -8.98 14.51
N GLY A 143 -4.68 -8.58 14.53
CA GLY A 143 -5.41 -8.25 15.76
C GLY A 143 -5.15 -6.84 16.29
N LYS A 144 -4.18 -6.12 15.71
CA LYS A 144 -3.85 -4.76 16.16
C LYS A 144 -5.05 -3.82 15.98
N PHE A 145 -5.37 -3.06 17.02
CA PHE A 145 -6.53 -2.15 17.07
C PHE A 145 -7.90 -2.85 17.02
N GLY A 146 -7.96 -4.18 17.22
CA GLY A 146 -9.22 -4.93 17.17
C GLY A 146 -9.69 -5.29 15.77
N ILE A 147 -8.80 -5.19 14.77
CA ILE A 147 -9.00 -5.78 13.45
C ILE A 147 -8.87 -7.32 13.52
N ALA A 148 -9.13 -8.03 12.42
CA ALA A 148 -8.97 -9.48 12.36
C ALA A 148 -7.57 -9.92 12.79
N ASP A 149 -7.51 -10.98 13.58
CA ASP A 149 -6.26 -11.65 13.93
C ASP A 149 -5.83 -12.65 12.86
N ARG A 150 -4.66 -13.26 13.06
CA ARG A 150 -4.16 -14.27 12.14
C ARG A 150 -5.06 -15.49 12.06
N ASP A 151 -5.73 -15.88 13.14
CA ASP A 151 -6.51 -17.12 13.18
C ASP A 151 -7.69 -17.04 12.19
N GLU A 152 -8.30 -15.87 12.06
CA GLU A 152 -9.38 -15.58 11.09
C GLU A 152 -8.98 -15.75 9.61
N ILE A 153 -7.70 -15.59 9.28
CA ILE A 153 -7.21 -15.62 7.87
C ILE A 153 -6.19 -16.72 7.58
N SER A 154 -5.70 -17.43 8.60
CA SER A 154 -4.61 -18.42 8.48
C SER A 154 -4.93 -19.60 7.55
N SER A 155 -6.19 -20.01 7.51
CA SER A 155 -6.68 -21.12 6.68
C SER A 155 -6.87 -20.75 5.21
N ARG A 156 -6.77 -19.45 4.85
CA ARG A 156 -7.01 -18.95 3.50
C ARG A 156 -5.73 -19.10 2.66
N PRO A 157 -5.67 -20.00 1.66
CA PRO A 157 -4.42 -20.32 0.97
C PRO A 157 -3.70 -19.10 0.38
N GLU A 158 -4.45 -18.09 -0.05
CA GLU A 158 -3.95 -16.85 -0.63
C GLU A 158 -3.35 -15.88 0.40
N LEU A 159 -3.78 -15.94 1.67
CA LEU A 159 -3.27 -15.12 2.78
C LEU A 159 -2.45 -15.91 3.81
N ALA A 160 -2.33 -17.23 3.66
CA ALA A 160 -1.71 -18.13 4.65
C ALA A 160 -0.21 -17.84 4.87
N GLY A 161 0.49 -17.33 3.86
CA GLY A 161 1.89 -16.95 3.98
C GLY A 161 2.10 -15.76 4.91
N SER A 162 3.26 -15.67 5.54
CA SER A 162 3.61 -14.51 6.38
C SER A 162 3.46 -13.20 5.59
N PHE A 163 2.82 -12.23 6.22
CA PHE A 163 2.59 -10.88 5.70
C PHE A 163 1.82 -10.80 4.38
N GLN A 164 1.12 -11.86 3.92
CA GLN A 164 0.45 -11.80 2.61
C GLN A 164 -0.67 -10.74 2.56
N ALA A 165 -1.43 -10.56 3.65
CA ALA A 165 -2.48 -9.54 3.71
C ALA A 165 -1.87 -8.13 3.66
N GLU A 166 -0.78 -7.91 4.40
CA GLU A 166 -0.04 -6.65 4.41
C GLU A 166 0.59 -6.37 3.04
N MET A 167 1.15 -7.38 2.38
CA MET A 167 1.69 -7.26 1.03
C MET A 167 0.60 -6.97 -0.02
N LEU A 168 -0.60 -7.55 0.13
CA LEU A 168 -1.77 -7.23 -0.69
C LEU A 168 -2.16 -5.77 -0.52
N THR A 169 -2.21 -5.32 0.74
CA THR A 169 -2.51 -3.94 1.11
C THR A 169 -1.52 -2.97 0.45
N VAL A 170 -0.21 -3.19 0.62
CA VAL A 170 0.84 -2.34 0.05
C VAL A 170 0.80 -2.32 -1.49
N TRP A 171 0.50 -3.45 -2.12
CA TRP A 171 0.35 -3.51 -3.57
C TRP A 171 -0.84 -2.69 -4.10
N LEU A 172 -1.95 -2.67 -3.36
CA LEU A 172 -3.11 -1.85 -3.69
C LEU A 172 -2.86 -0.37 -3.38
N ILE A 173 -2.17 -0.04 -2.28
CA ILE A 173 -1.74 1.33 -1.96
C ILE A 173 -0.85 1.89 -3.06
N ARG A 174 0.07 1.07 -3.58
CA ARG A 174 0.90 1.44 -4.74
C ARG A 174 0.04 1.81 -5.94
N SER A 175 -1.00 1.02 -6.22
CA SER A 175 -1.91 1.28 -7.34
C SER A 175 -2.69 2.59 -7.13
N PHE A 176 -3.21 2.80 -5.92
CA PHE A 176 -3.86 4.05 -5.53
C PHE A 176 -2.94 5.26 -5.68
N THR A 177 -1.68 5.15 -5.23
CA THR A 177 -0.67 6.21 -5.33
C THR A 177 -0.50 6.72 -6.76
N LEU A 178 -0.36 5.78 -7.70
CA LEU A 178 -0.13 6.12 -9.11
C LEU A 178 -1.39 6.69 -9.77
N ASP A 179 -2.56 6.20 -9.38
CA ASP A 179 -3.83 6.71 -9.90
C ASP A 179 -4.19 8.08 -9.28
N LEU A 180 -3.77 8.35 -8.04
CA LEU A 180 -3.96 9.63 -7.38
C LEU A 180 -3.17 10.75 -8.08
N VAL A 181 -1.90 10.52 -8.40
CA VAL A 181 -1.08 11.55 -9.08
C VAL A 181 -1.58 11.80 -10.51
N ASP A 182 -1.97 10.75 -11.24
CA ASP A 182 -2.59 10.89 -12.57
C ASP A 182 -3.92 11.65 -12.49
N HIS A 183 -4.75 11.36 -11.47
CA HIS A 183 -6.03 12.05 -11.26
C HIS A 183 -5.83 13.54 -11.03
N ILE A 184 -4.95 13.91 -10.09
CA ILE A 184 -4.67 15.32 -9.77
C ILE A 184 -4.14 16.04 -11.03
N ALA A 185 -3.20 15.44 -11.75
CA ALA A 185 -2.68 16.01 -12.99
C ALA A 185 -3.79 16.24 -14.03
N ARG A 186 -4.69 15.26 -14.21
CA ARG A 186 -5.82 15.37 -15.13
C ARG A 186 -6.87 16.38 -14.69
N ARG A 187 -7.11 16.56 -13.39
CA ARG A 187 -8.02 17.62 -12.89
C ARG A 187 -7.41 19.00 -13.12
N ARG A 188 -6.10 19.16 -12.98
CA ARG A 188 -5.37 20.41 -13.29
C ARG A 188 -5.39 20.76 -14.78
N ASN A 189 -5.29 19.76 -15.66
CA ASN A 189 -5.36 19.96 -17.12
C ASN A 189 -6.11 18.81 -17.82
N PRO A 190 -7.45 18.90 -17.93
CA PRO A 190 -8.26 17.83 -18.53
C PRO A 190 -7.96 17.54 -20.00
N ALA A 191 -7.43 18.53 -20.74
CA ALA A 191 -7.21 18.45 -22.18
C ALA A 191 -5.80 17.96 -22.55
N GLY A 192 -4.80 18.20 -21.70
CA GLY A 192 -3.39 17.98 -22.03
C GLY A 192 -2.58 17.18 -21.02
N ALA A 193 -3.15 16.77 -19.88
CA ALA A 193 -2.40 16.01 -18.90
C ALA A 193 -1.93 14.65 -19.45
N ALA A 194 -0.64 14.37 -19.28
CA ALA A 194 -0.06 13.06 -19.56
C ALA A 194 -0.39 12.09 -18.43
N LYS A 195 -0.40 10.80 -18.78
CA LYS A 195 -0.41 9.71 -17.80
C LYS A 195 1.02 9.30 -17.49
N LEU A 196 1.33 8.93 -16.25
CA LEU A 196 2.66 8.43 -15.91
C LEU A 196 3.00 7.19 -16.77
N ALA A 197 4.19 7.21 -17.38
CA ALA A 197 4.62 6.20 -18.32
C ALA A 197 4.66 4.80 -17.69
N PRO A 198 4.29 3.73 -18.42
CA PRO A 198 4.23 2.37 -17.87
C PRO A 198 5.53 1.87 -17.24
N ASP A 199 6.69 2.22 -17.81
CA ASP A 199 8.00 1.84 -17.27
C ASP A 199 8.28 2.49 -15.90
N LEU A 200 8.05 3.80 -15.80
CA LEU A 200 8.16 4.53 -14.53
C LEU A 200 7.17 4.00 -13.49
N ARG A 201 5.92 3.75 -13.91
CA ARG A 201 4.91 3.12 -13.05
C ARG A 201 5.37 1.77 -12.53
N ARG A 202 6.11 0.97 -13.30
CA ARG A 202 6.63 -0.34 -12.85
C ARG A 202 7.76 -0.18 -11.83
N ALA A 203 8.65 0.79 -12.04
CA ALA A 203 9.80 1.04 -11.19
C ALA A 203 9.43 1.61 -9.81
N LEU A 204 8.34 2.37 -9.71
CA LEU A 204 7.89 2.94 -8.45
C LEU A 204 7.35 1.88 -7.47
N GLY A 205 7.68 2.04 -6.20
CA GLY A 205 7.15 1.30 -5.06
C GLY A 205 6.31 2.17 -4.13
N VAL A 206 6.17 1.71 -2.89
CA VAL A 206 5.63 2.47 -1.77
C VAL A 206 6.73 2.58 -0.72
N GLY A 207 7.05 3.79 -0.29
CA GLY A 207 8.09 4.00 0.69
C GLY A 207 7.66 3.44 2.05
N ASN A 208 8.59 2.92 2.84
CA ASN A 208 8.32 2.50 4.22
C ASN A 208 9.08 3.42 5.20
N ALA A 209 8.38 4.02 6.16
CA ALA A 209 9.00 4.82 7.22
C ALA A 209 9.48 3.97 8.41
N THR A 210 9.13 2.68 8.45
CA THR A 210 9.48 1.77 9.54
C THR A 210 10.71 0.92 9.18
N GLY A 211 11.84 1.25 9.80
CA GLY A 211 13.07 0.44 9.81
C GLY A 211 13.70 0.30 11.21
N LEU A 212 13.26 1.12 12.17
CA LEU A 212 13.78 1.15 13.54
C LEU A 212 13.45 -0.11 14.35
N GLY A 213 12.41 -0.87 14.01
CA GLY A 213 12.06 -2.11 14.72
C GLY A 213 12.88 -3.33 14.28
N MET A 214 13.38 -3.34 13.04
CA MET A 214 14.16 -4.48 12.53
C MET A 214 15.56 -4.53 13.12
N ALA A 215 16.20 -3.38 13.37
CA ALA A 215 17.53 -3.35 13.98
C ALA A 215 17.55 -4.04 15.36
N PRO A 216 16.65 -3.69 16.31
CA PRO A 216 16.51 -4.39 17.57
C PRO A 216 16.08 -5.85 17.40
N PHE A 217 15.21 -6.18 16.44
CA PHE A 217 14.79 -7.57 16.20
C PHE A 217 15.96 -8.46 15.77
N LEU A 218 16.79 -7.99 14.84
CA LEU A 218 17.98 -8.69 14.36
C LEU A 218 18.99 -8.92 15.48
N VAL A 219 19.17 -7.91 16.34
CA VAL A 219 20.05 -8.01 17.52
C VAL A 219 19.49 -9.00 18.56
N ARG A 220 18.17 -9.02 18.77
CA ARG A 220 17.53 -9.88 19.80
C ARG A 220 17.28 -11.32 19.35
N HIS A 221 17.24 -11.59 18.04
CA HIS A 221 16.89 -12.92 17.50
C HIS A 221 17.92 -13.45 16.50
N PRO A 222 19.21 -13.53 16.85
CA PRO A 222 20.26 -13.95 15.93
C PRO A 222 20.06 -15.39 15.41
N LEU A 223 19.44 -16.28 16.21
CA LEU A 223 19.17 -17.67 15.81
C LEU A 223 18.10 -17.78 14.72
N LEU A 224 17.07 -16.93 14.76
CA LEU A 224 16.05 -16.87 13.70
C LEU A 224 16.67 -16.37 12.39
N THR A 225 17.49 -15.33 12.48
CA THR A 225 18.25 -14.79 11.34
C THR A 225 19.20 -15.85 10.77
N HIS A 226 19.97 -16.55 11.63
CA HIS A 226 20.84 -17.64 11.24
C HIS A 226 20.07 -18.76 10.54
N SER A 227 18.94 -19.20 11.10
CA SER A 227 18.12 -20.27 10.52
C SER A 227 17.62 -19.91 9.12
N TRP A 228 17.22 -18.65 8.93
CA TRP A 228 16.81 -18.15 7.62
C TRP A 228 17.97 -18.13 6.62
N PHE A 229 19.14 -17.61 7.00
CA PHE A 229 20.34 -17.62 6.16
C PHE A 229 20.76 -19.05 5.81
N LEU A 230 20.81 -19.94 6.80
CA LEU A 230 21.19 -21.33 6.60
C LEU A 230 20.25 -22.01 5.60
N ALA A 231 18.93 -21.82 5.73
CA ALA A 231 17.96 -22.38 4.80
C ALA A 231 18.15 -21.85 3.37
N ARG A 232 18.37 -20.52 3.22
CA ARG A 232 18.62 -19.89 1.92
C ARG A 232 19.92 -20.39 1.28
N GLU A 233 21.03 -20.34 2.01
CA GLU A 233 22.35 -20.75 1.48
C GLU A 233 22.37 -22.24 1.16
N THR A 234 21.73 -23.08 1.98
CA THR A 234 21.59 -24.52 1.69
C THR A 234 20.80 -24.75 0.41
N ALA A 235 19.68 -24.04 0.22
CA ALA A 235 18.89 -24.16 -1.00
C ALA A 235 19.68 -23.70 -2.23
N LEU A 236 20.40 -22.58 -2.13
CA LEU A 236 21.22 -22.05 -3.22
C LEU A 236 22.37 -23.00 -3.57
N ALA A 237 23.06 -23.54 -2.56
CA ALA A 237 24.16 -24.50 -2.75
C ALA A 237 23.68 -25.76 -3.48
N ARG A 238 22.51 -26.29 -3.11
CA ARG A 238 21.91 -27.45 -3.79
C ARG A 238 21.63 -27.17 -5.26
N VAL A 239 20.98 -26.06 -5.58
CA VAL A 239 20.67 -25.70 -6.97
C VAL A 239 21.94 -25.49 -7.80
N ARG A 240 23.00 -24.91 -7.22
CA ARG A 240 24.28 -24.71 -7.91
C ARG A 240 25.10 -25.99 -8.07
N ALA A 241 24.81 -27.03 -7.30
CA ALA A 241 25.49 -28.33 -7.36
C ALA A 241 24.84 -29.29 -8.37
N GLU A 242 23.68 -28.94 -8.93
CA GLU A 242 23.08 -29.72 -10.02
C GLU A 242 23.99 -29.65 -11.27
N PRO A 243 24.34 -30.80 -11.88
CA PRO A 243 25.11 -30.82 -13.12
C PRO A 243 24.32 -30.14 -14.25
N HIS A 244 25.02 -29.36 -15.07
CA HIS A 244 24.46 -28.75 -16.28
C HIS A 244 24.24 -29.78 -17.39
#